data_AF-A0A6B3RMZ4-F1
#
_entry.id   AF-A0A6B3RMZ4-F1
#
_cell.length_a   1.000
_cell.length_b   1.000
_cell.length_c   1.000
_cell.angle_alpha   90.00
_cell.angle_beta   90.00
_cell.angle_gamma   90.00
#
_symmetry.space_group_name_H-M   'P 1'
#
loop_
_entity.id
_entity.type
_entity.pdbx_description
1 polymer ?
#
loop_
_entity_poly.entity_id
_entity_poly.type
_entity_poly.pdbx_seq_one_letter_code
_entity_poly.pdbx_strand_id
1 'polypeptide(L)'
;MMRNLTSPRARWRKGNAMAAHDGLPPPLRAWATQAALPWSPASLHKLWLRALRETGCTKAALARLSAAEAASLRREAAQVWGRDYPA
;
A
#
# COMPACT_ATOMS: atom_id res chain seq x y z
N MET A 1 3.91 -19.65 20.19
CA MET A 1 3.82 -20.09 18.78
C MET A 1 4.46 -19.02 17.91
N MET A 2 5.68 -19.27 17.42
CA MET A 2 6.39 -18.35 16.51
C MET A 2 5.66 -18.29 15.17
N ARG A 3 5.09 -17.12 14.88
CA ARG A 3 4.47 -16.80 13.60
C ARG A 3 5.58 -16.36 12.66
N ASN A 4 5.97 -17.21 11.71
CA ASN A 4 7.00 -16.96 10.69
C ASN A 4 6.71 -15.75 9.77
N LEU A 5 5.52 -15.14 9.89
CA LEU A 5 5.14 -13.93 9.18
C LEU A 5 5.15 -12.74 10.15
N THR A 6 6.32 -12.09 10.27
CA THR A 6 6.47 -10.92 11.14
C THR A 6 5.78 -9.68 10.58
N SER A 7 5.61 -9.59 9.25
CA SER A 7 4.87 -8.49 8.62
C SER A 7 3.38 -8.54 9.00
N PRO A 8 2.82 -7.49 9.60
CA PRO A 8 1.39 -7.38 9.86
C PRO A 8 0.52 -7.39 8.60
N ARG A 9 1.12 -7.09 7.44
CA ARG A 9 0.47 -7.06 6.12
C ARG A 9 0.54 -8.39 5.39
N ALA A 10 1.40 -9.31 5.81
CA ALA A 10 1.39 -10.70 5.34
C ALA A 10 0.20 -11.51 5.88
N ARG A 11 -0.63 -10.92 6.74
CA ARG A 11 -1.88 -11.54 7.19
C ARG A 11 -2.88 -11.57 6.04
N TRP A 12 -3.35 -12.77 5.72
CA TRP A 12 -4.51 -12.94 4.84
C TRP A 12 -5.68 -12.11 5.33
N ARG A 13 -6.23 -11.29 4.44
CA ARG A 13 -7.41 -10.48 4.73
C ARG A 13 -8.66 -11.26 4.34
N LYS A 14 -9.62 -11.39 5.26
CA LYS A 14 -10.96 -11.90 4.92
C LYS A 14 -11.65 -10.91 3.97
N GLY A 15 -12.06 -11.38 2.79
CA GLY A 15 -12.83 -10.61 1.79
C GLY A 15 -12.44 -10.93 0.33
N ASN A 16 -13.21 -10.41 -0.63
CA ASN A 16 -12.94 -10.55 -2.06
C ASN A 16 -11.91 -9.52 -2.53
N ALA A 17 -10.63 -9.82 -2.32
CA ALA A 17 -9.52 -8.95 -2.73
C ALA A 17 -9.53 -8.63 -4.24
N MET A 18 -9.89 -9.60 -5.09
CA MET A 18 -10.01 -9.40 -6.53
C MET A 18 -11.12 -8.42 -6.90
N ALA A 19 -12.36 -8.62 -6.41
CA ALA A 19 -13.47 -7.73 -6.74
C ALA A 19 -13.21 -6.26 -6.35
N ALA A 20 -12.54 -6.04 -5.22
CA ALA A 20 -12.18 -4.69 -4.78
C ALA A 20 -11.04 -4.09 -5.63
N HIS A 21 -10.14 -4.91 -6.16
CA HIS A 21 -9.12 -4.49 -7.12
C HIS A 21 -9.74 -4.18 -8.50
N ASP A 22 -10.75 -4.94 -8.91
CA ASP A 22 -11.44 -4.77 -10.18
C ASP A 22 -12.27 -3.49 -10.25
N GLY A 23 -12.66 -2.94 -9.11
CA GLY A 23 -13.30 -1.62 -9.01
C GLY A 23 -12.34 -0.42 -9.08
N LEU A 24 -11.02 -0.63 -9.15
CA LEU A 24 -10.06 0.46 -9.14
C LEU A 24 -9.92 1.15 -10.51
N PRO A 25 -9.78 2.48 -10.55
CA PRO A 25 -9.45 3.21 -11.78
C PRO A 25 -8.17 2.68 -12.45
N PRO A 26 -8.07 2.68 -13.79
CA PRO A 26 -6.90 2.19 -14.51
C PRO A 26 -5.54 2.73 -14.03
N PRO A 27 -5.35 4.05 -13.78
CA PRO A 27 -4.05 4.56 -13.32
C PRO A 27 -3.69 4.08 -11.91
N LEU A 28 -4.70 3.92 -11.05
CA LEU A 28 -4.49 3.41 -9.69
C LEU A 28 -4.17 1.91 -9.71
N ARG A 29 -4.77 1.16 -10.64
CA ARG A 29 -4.49 -0.26 -10.85
C ARG A 29 -3.06 -0.49 -11.34
N ALA A 30 -2.62 0.27 -12.34
CA ALA A 30 -1.26 0.19 -12.87
C ALA A 30 -0.20 0.53 -11.80
N TRP A 31 -0.50 1.48 -10.91
CA TRP A 31 0.35 1.76 -9.76
C TRP A 31 0.32 0.59 -8.75
N ALA A 32 -0.85 0.04 -8.46
CA ALA A 32 -1.01 -1.06 -7.50
C ALA A 32 -0.27 -2.34 -7.92
N THR A 33 -0.14 -2.61 -9.22
CA THR A 33 0.65 -3.74 -9.74
C THR A 33 2.17 -3.55 -9.58
N GLN A 34 2.64 -2.30 -9.48
CA GLN A 34 4.06 -1.97 -9.28
C GLN A 34 4.42 -1.79 -7.80
N ALA A 35 3.43 -1.69 -6.92
CA ALA A 35 3.61 -1.51 -5.50
C ALA A 35 4.33 -2.71 -4.86
N ALA A 36 5.30 -2.44 -3.99
CA ALA A 36 6.08 -3.47 -3.32
C ALA A 36 5.33 -4.15 -2.16
N LEU A 37 4.29 -3.48 -1.64
CA LEU A 37 3.52 -3.98 -0.49
C LEU A 37 2.13 -4.49 -0.89
N PRO A 38 1.61 -5.52 -0.19
CA PRO A 38 0.22 -5.96 -0.35
C PRO A 38 -0.73 -4.94 0.30
N TRP A 39 -1.03 -3.89 -0.44
CA TRP A 39 -2.00 -2.87 -0.06
C TRP A 39 -3.43 -3.41 -0.19
N SER A 40 -4.32 -2.95 0.71
CA SER A 40 -5.76 -3.18 0.51
C SER A 40 -6.29 -2.21 -0.55
N PRO A 41 -7.05 -2.69 -1.56
CA PRO A 41 -7.64 -1.84 -2.60
C PRO A 41 -8.53 -0.72 -2.03
N ALA A 42 -9.27 -0.99 -0.95
CA ALA A 42 -10.08 0.02 -0.28
C ALA A 42 -9.24 1.16 0.35
N SER A 43 -8.06 0.84 0.90
CA SER A 43 -7.17 1.85 1.47
C SER A 43 -6.49 2.67 0.37
N LEU A 44 -6.09 2.02 -0.73
CA LEU A 44 -5.55 2.70 -1.90
C LEU A 44 -6.56 3.67 -2.49
N HIS A 45 -7.80 3.21 -2.70
CA HIS A 45 -8.85 4.05 -3.26
C HIS A 45 -9.13 5.28 -2.38
N LYS A 46 -9.22 5.10 -1.05
CA LYS A 46 -9.41 6.22 -0.11
C LYS A 46 -8.24 7.22 -0.16
N LEU A 47 -7.00 6.74 -0.17
CA LEU A 47 -5.82 7.60 -0.20
C LEU A 47 -5.70 8.35 -1.53
N TRP A 48 -6.00 7.67 -2.64
CA TRP A 48 -6.03 8.24 -3.98
C TRP A 48 -7.10 9.33 -4.12
N LEU A 49 -8.33 9.07 -3.68
CA LEU A 49 -9.41 10.07 -3.72
C LEU A 49 -9.07 11.30 -2.87
N ARG A 50 -8.48 11.09 -1.68
CA ARG A 50 -8.03 12.21 -0.84
C ARG A 50 -6.94 13.02 -1.55
N ALA A 51 -5.93 12.36 -2.10
CA ALA A 51 -4.84 13.03 -2.79
C ALA A 51 -5.31 13.75 -4.06
N LEU A 52 -6.26 13.18 -4.80
CA LEU A 52 -6.91 13.82 -5.94
C LEU A 52 -7.71 15.05 -5.53
N ARG A 53 -8.46 15.00 -4.42
CA ARG A 53 -9.19 16.17 -3.90
C ARG A 53 -8.24 17.29 -3.48
N GLU A 54 -7.07 16.94 -2.92
CA GLU A 54 -6.06 17.91 -2.48
C GLU A 54 -5.27 18.53 -3.65
N THR A 55 -4.97 17.76 -4.69
CA THR A 55 -4.03 18.18 -5.76
C THR A 55 -4.68 18.41 -7.13
N GLY A 56 -5.88 17.87 -7.36
CA GLY A 56 -6.55 17.90 -8.67
C GLY A 56 -5.83 17.13 -9.78
N CYS A 57 -4.68 16.52 -9.51
CA CYS A 57 -3.81 15.92 -10.51
C CYS A 57 -3.52 14.46 -10.18
N THR A 58 -3.83 13.57 -11.12
CA THR A 58 -3.59 12.13 -10.99
C THR A 58 -2.12 11.80 -10.71
N LYS A 59 -1.18 12.50 -11.38
CA LYS A 59 0.26 12.27 -11.19
C LYS A 59 0.72 12.66 -9.78
N ALA A 60 0.23 13.79 -9.25
CA ALA A 60 0.53 14.22 -7.89
C ALA A 60 -0.09 13.27 -6.85
N ALA A 61 -1.29 12.74 -7.12
CA ALA A 61 -1.91 11.73 -6.27
C ALA A 61 -1.11 10.42 -6.22
N LEU A 62 -0.59 9.94 -7.37
CA LEU A 62 0.29 8.78 -7.43
C LEU A 62 1.63 9.02 -6.71
N ALA A 63 2.24 10.20 -6.84
CA ALA A 63 3.46 10.54 -6.11
C ALA A 63 3.24 10.50 -4.58
N ARG A 64 2.09 10.97 -4.10
CA ARG A 64 1.69 10.91 -2.68
C ARG A 64 1.46 9.48 -2.21
N LEU A 65 0.91 8.62 -3.07
CA LEU A 65 0.80 7.18 -2.80
C LEU A 65 2.18 6.52 -2.66
N SER A 66 3.12 6.80 -3.58
CA SER A 66 4.50 6.30 -3.50
C SER A 66 5.23 6.77 -2.24
N ALA A 67 5.02 8.02 -1.80
CA ALA A 67 5.59 8.51 -0.55
C ALA A 67 5.02 7.77 0.69
N ALA A 68 3.70 7.50 0.69
CA ALA A 68 3.05 6.71 1.74
C ALA A 68 3.52 5.25 1.75
N GLU A 69 3.82 4.69 0.57
CA GLU A 69 4.47 3.38 0.43
C GLU A 69 5.85 3.36 1.02
N ALA A 70 6.74 4.29 0.67
CA ALA A 70 8.08 4.36 1.24
C ALA A 70 8.05 4.49 2.78
N ALA A 71 7.12 5.28 3.33
CA ALA A 71 6.93 5.38 4.77
C ALA A 71 6.45 4.07 5.41
N SER A 72 5.54 3.36 4.73
CA SER A 72 5.04 2.05 5.18
C SER A 72 6.12 0.98 5.11
N LEU A 73 6.90 0.96 4.02
CA LEU A 73 8.04 0.07 3.83
C LEU A 73 9.09 0.25 4.92
N ARG A 74 9.43 1.49 5.30
CA ARG A 74 10.36 1.75 6.43
C ARG A 74 9.84 1.19 7.74
N ARG A 75 8.55 1.36 8.03
CA ARG A 75 7.93 0.82 9.26
C ARG A 75 7.90 -0.71 9.25
N GLU A 76 7.58 -1.30 8.10
CA GLU A 76 7.60 -2.76 7.97
C GLU A 76 9.01 -3.33 8.00
N ALA A 77 10.00 -2.65 7.41
CA ALA A 77 11.39 -3.05 7.48
C ALA A 77 11.86 -3.10 8.93
N ALA A 78 11.55 -2.06 9.72
CA ALA A 78 11.87 -2.05 11.16
C ALA A 78 11.15 -3.17 11.94
N GLN A 79 9.96 -3.58 11.50
CA GLN A 79 9.19 -4.64 12.15
C GLN A 79 9.64 -6.05 11.74
N VAL A 80 10.00 -6.24 10.46
CA VAL A 80 10.39 -7.53 9.88
C VAL A 80 11.86 -7.84 10.18
N TRP A 81 12.74 -6.87 9.97
CA TRP A 81 14.20 -7.02 10.10
C TRP A 81 14.74 -6.51 11.45
N GLY A 82 13.92 -5.79 12.22
CA GLY A 82 14.33 -5.18 13.48
C GLY A 82 14.79 -3.73 13.33
N ARG A 83 15.00 -3.06 14.47
CA ARG A 83 15.31 -1.62 14.57
C ARG A 83 16.67 -1.23 13.96
N ASP A 84 17.52 -2.22 13.74
CA ASP A 84 18.90 -2.09 13.25
C ASP A 84 19.02 -2.07 11.72
N TYR A 85 17.89 -2.21 10.99
CA TYR A 85 17.87 -2.21 9.53
C TYR A 85 17.40 -0.86 8.95
N PRO A 86 17.99 -0.33 7.86
CA PRO A 86 19.27 -0.69 7.23
C PRO A 86 20.40 0.21 7.75
N ALA A 87 21.39 -0.39 8.42
CA ALA A 87 22.67 0.28 8.69
C ALA A 87 23.49 0.46 7.40
#